data_AF-A0A1Y2BKT8-F1
#
_entry.id   AF-A0A1Y2BKT8-F1
#
_cell.length_a   1.000
_cell.length_b   1.000
_cell.length_c   1.000
_cell.angle_alpha   90.00
_cell.angle_beta   90.00
_cell.angle_gamma   90.00
#
_symmetry.space_group_name_H-M   'P 1'
#
loop_
_entity.id
_entity.type
_entity.pdbx_description
1 polymer ?
#
loop_
_entity_poly.entity_id
_entity_poly.type
_entity_poly.pdbx_seq_one_letter_code
_entity_poly.pdbx_strand_id
1 'polypeptide(L)'
;MFSRFAPLLRTSTSTTTTTARTLLCSSRLSLVQAVVPAVLERSQRTFASIPPTSTSTSTSIAADESSSFVSSIASEEPISTSFVGASVEPFPAEVAQVLMAEINEDDVEIKPDGLLYLPEIKYRRILNKAFGPGGWAMVPRGPHTVSQKSLSREYALFCLGRFTAIARVKSNALMRCCKDLGIASELWDPVFVRDFKSRKCTQVWGTNNSGQKNKSSSWKKQ
;
A
#
# COMPACT_ATOMS: atom_id res chain seq x y z
N MET A 1 -24.57 70.53 23.98
CA MET A 1 -23.62 71.06 24.98
C MET A 1 -22.39 70.16 24.92
N PHE A 2 -21.32 70.55 24.21
CA PHE A 2 -20.10 71.18 24.78
C PHE A 2 -19.64 70.44 26.06
N SER A 3 -18.44 69.88 26.21
CA SER A 3 -17.14 70.26 25.68
C SER A 3 -16.10 69.14 25.91
N ARG A 4 -15.19 69.04 24.94
CA ARG A 4 -13.75 68.68 24.95
C ARG A 4 -13.09 68.50 26.32
N PHE A 5 -12.16 67.52 26.42
CA PHE A 5 -10.72 67.74 26.62
C PHE A 5 -9.94 66.41 26.51
N ALA A 6 -8.99 66.36 25.58
CA ALA A 6 -7.77 65.53 25.61
C ALA A 6 -6.58 66.53 25.69
N PRO A 7 -5.29 66.14 25.65
CA PRO A 7 -4.58 64.88 25.95
C PRO A 7 -3.39 65.15 26.93
N LEU A 8 -2.44 64.22 27.13
CA LEU A 8 -0.98 64.48 27.13
C LEU A 8 -0.15 63.18 27.29
N LEU A 9 1.02 63.18 26.64
CA LEU A 9 1.91 62.07 26.30
C LEU A 9 3.00 61.77 27.35
N ARG A 10 3.57 60.54 27.32
CA ARG A 10 5.03 60.24 27.17
C ARG A 10 5.27 58.72 27.16
N THR A 11 5.52 58.08 26.02
CA THR A 11 6.82 57.66 25.43
C THR A 11 7.85 57.05 26.39
N SER A 12 8.21 55.79 26.17
CA SER A 12 9.62 55.36 26.16
C SER A 12 9.83 54.18 25.21
N THR A 13 10.71 54.43 24.25
CA THR A 13 11.30 53.56 23.24
C THR A 13 12.32 52.57 23.82
N SER A 14 12.48 51.40 23.22
CA SER A 14 13.80 50.77 23.09
C SER A 14 13.92 50.04 21.76
N THR A 15 14.74 50.61 20.88
CA THR A 15 15.21 50.07 19.62
C THR A 15 16.59 49.43 19.88
N THR A 16 16.83 48.23 19.38
CA THR A 16 18.18 47.81 18.95
C THR A 16 18.09 46.88 17.75
N THR A 17 18.47 47.45 16.62
CA THR A 17 18.89 46.84 15.34
C THR A 17 20.23 46.11 15.49
N THR A 18 20.60 45.28 14.50
CA THR A 18 21.97 44.86 14.06
C THR A 18 22.13 43.33 14.16
N THR A 19 22.53 42.52 13.18
CA THR A 19 22.94 42.66 11.77
C THR A 19 22.97 41.26 11.15
N ALA A 20 22.65 41.16 9.87
CA ALA A 20 22.83 39.96 9.06
C ALA A 20 24.32 39.69 8.78
N ARG A 21 24.76 38.43 8.92
CA ARG A 21 25.94 37.90 8.23
C ARG A 21 25.71 36.47 7.78
N THR A 22 25.62 36.33 6.47
CA THR A 22 25.74 35.11 5.68
C THR A 22 27.17 34.57 5.80
N LEU A 23 27.33 33.31 6.19
CA LEU A 23 28.51 32.51 5.83
C LEU A 23 28.06 31.10 5.48
N LEU A 24 28.44 30.69 4.27
CA LEU A 24 28.31 29.35 3.73
C LEU A 24 28.99 28.36 4.68
N CYS A 25 28.29 27.30 5.08
CA CYS A 25 28.94 26.13 5.65
C CYS A 25 28.80 24.97 4.66
N SER A 26 29.93 24.65 4.06
CA SER A 26 30.12 23.60 3.08
C SER A 26 29.81 22.22 3.63
N SER A 27 29.24 21.41 2.75
CA SER A 27 29.07 19.98 2.82
C SER A 27 30.29 19.24 3.41
N ARG A 28 30.01 18.35 4.37
CA ARG A 28 30.84 17.15 4.61
C ARG A 28 29.94 15.93 4.59
N LEU A 29 29.99 15.21 3.47
CA LEU A 29 29.58 13.81 3.40
C LEU A 29 30.42 13.02 4.41
N SER A 30 29.75 12.34 5.34
CA SER A 30 30.37 11.22 6.06
C SER A 30 30.16 9.96 5.22
N LEU A 31 31.25 9.52 4.60
CA LEU A 31 31.35 8.28 3.84
C LEU A 31 31.50 7.13 4.86
N VAL A 32 30.43 6.39 5.13
CA VAL A 32 30.53 5.11 5.83
C VAL A 32 30.95 4.06 4.81
N GLN A 33 32.22 3.68 4.87
CA GLN A 33 32.83 2.61 4.07
C GLN A 33 32.23 1.25 4.46
N ALA A 34 31.54 0.61 3.52
CA ALA A 34 31.22 -0.81 3.61
C ALA A 34 32.43 -1.62 3.15
N VAL A 35 32.94 -2.47 4.04
CA VAL A 35 34.01 -3.43 3.77
C VAL A 35 33.44 -4.58 2.94
N VAL A 36 34.04 -4.81 1.77
CA VAL A 36 33.73 -5.94 0.88
C VAL A 36 34.75 -7.05 1.13
N PRO A 37 34.38 -8.29 1.45
CA PRO A 37 35.26 -9.42 1.24
C PRO A 37 35.02 -9.98 -0.17
N ALA A 38 36.06 -9.89 -0.99
CA ALA A 38 36.22 -10.66 -2.22
C ALA A 38 36.73 -12.06 -1.87
N VAL A 39 36.06 -13.12 -2.32
CA VAL A 39 36.67 -14.43 -2.55
C VAL A 39 36.06 -15.07 -3.79
N LEU A 40 36.96 -15.52 -4.67
CA LEU A 40 36.83 -16.37 -5.85
C LEU A 40 35.85 -17.55 -5.61
N GLU A 41 35.19 -18.15 -6.60
CA GLU A 41 35.84 -18.81 -7.73
C GLU A 41 34.80 -19.22 -8.78
N ARG A 42 35.11 -18.98 -10.05
CA ARG A 42 34.35 -19.43 -11.22
C ARG A 42 34.94 -20.76 -11.67
N SER A 43 34.20 -21.86 -11.51
CA SER A 43 34.56 -23.15 -12.13
C SER A 43 33.52 -23.53 -13.17
N GLN A 44 33.85 -23.31 -14.43
CA GLN A 44 33.18 -23.93 -15.56
C GLN A 44 33.76 -25.34 -15.72
N ARG A 45 32.92 -26.37 -15.64
CA ARG A 45 33.23 -27.68 -16.20
C ARG A 45 32.16 -28.05 -17.22
N THR A 46 32.52 -27.87 -18.48
CA THR A 46 32.09 -28.75 -19.56
C THR A 46 32.63 -30.15 -19.30
N PHE A 47 31.83 -31.19 -19.50
CA PHE A 47 32.21 -32.39 -20.25
C PHE A 47 30.99 -33.25 -20.58
N ALA A 48 31.20 -34.11 -21.57
CA ALA A 48 30.28 -34.61 -22.57
C ALA A 48 29.41 -35.83 -22.19
N SER A 49 28.51 -36.15 -23.13
CA SER A 49 27.60 -37.28 -23.30
C SER A 49 28.15 -38.68 -23.02
N ILE A 50 27.26 -39.63 -22.67
CA ILE A 50 26.94 -40.93 -23.33
C ILE A 50 25.97 -41.77 -22.44
N PRO A 51 24.97 -42.50 -22.99
CA PRO A 51 24.00 -43.34 -22.27
C PRO A 51 24.50 -44.79 -22.05
N PRO A 52 23.82 -45.63 -21.22
CA PRO A 52 22.99 -46.71 -21.81
C PRO A 52 21.77 -47.21 -20.96
N THR A 53 20.69 -47.53 -21.67
CA THR A 53 19.95 -48.82 -21.77
C THR A 53 19.63 -49.70 -20.54
N SER A 54 18.31 -49.82 -20.28
CA SER A 54 17.49 -51.00 -19.89
C SER A 54 17.84 -51.88 -18.68
N THR A 55 16.84 -52.16 -17.82
CA THR A 55 16.13 -53.46 -17.74
C THR A 55 15.46 -53.66 -16.36
N SER A 56 14.26 -54.19 -16.43
CA SER A 56 13.28 -54.64 -15.43
C SER A 56 13.84 -55.52 -14.28
N THR A 57 13.18 -55.51 -13.13
CA THR A 57 12.42 -56.67 -12.57
C THR A 57 12.19 -56.56 -11.04
N SER A 58 10.95 -56.89 -10.67
CA SER A 58 10.27 -57.09 -9.37
C SER A 58 11.08 -57.55 -8.15
N THR A 59 10.59 -57.22 -6.93
CA THR A 59 10.06 -58.21 -5.96
C THR A 59 9.24 -57.52 -4.85
N SER A 60 8.13 -58.17 -4.53
CA SER A 60 7.06 -57.95 -3.55
C SER A 60 7.48 -57.92 -2.07
N ILE A 61 6.84 -57.09 -1.24
CA ILE A 61 6.54 -57.41 0.17
C ILE A 61 5.18 -56.80 0.60
N ALA A 62 4.29 -57.72 0.99
CA ALA A 62 3.13 -57.67 1.91
C ALA A 62 2.21 -56.44 1.98
N ALA A 63 0.92 -56.74 1.77
CA ALA A 63 -0.22 -55.97 2.23
C ALA A 63 -0.24 -55.90 3.77
N ASP A 64 -0.47 -54.71 4.30
CA ASP A 64 -1.16 -54.55 5.57
C ASP A 64 -2.31 -53.56 5.37
N GLU A 65 -3.49 -54.04 5.72
CA GLU A 65 -4.78 -53.37 5.65
C GLU A 65 -4.86 -52.34 6.78
N SER A 66 -4.62 -51.07 6.44
CA SER A 66 -5.24 -49.93 7.13
C SER A 66 -5.84 -49.00 6.08
N SER A 67 -6.83 -49.58 5.39
CA SER A 67 -7.82 -48.87 4.59
C SER A 67 -8.63 -47.94 5.50
N SER A 68 -8.45 -46.63 5.35
CA SER A 68 -9.42 -45.53 5.55
C SER A 68 -8.83 -44.18 6.03
N PHE A 69 -7.60 -43.83 5.65
CA PHE A 69 -7.13 -42.45 5.79
C PHE A 69 -6.58 -41.92 4.45
N VAL A 70 -7.31 -40.95 3.89
CA VAL A 70 -6.99 -40.19 2.65
C VAL A 70 -7.30 -40.93 1.33
N SER A 71 -8.56 -41.32 1.13
CA SER A 71 -9.13 -41.54 -0.21
C SER A 71 -9.81 -40.29 -0.76
N SER A 72 -9.28 -39.10 -0.44
CA SER A 72 -9.73 -37.83 -0.98
C SER A 72 -8.52 -36.96 -1.29
N ILE A 73 -7.60 -37.50 -2.09
CA ILE A 73 -6.75 -36.64 -2.91
C ILE A 73 -7.74 -35.94 -3.83
N ALA A 74 -8.04 -34.70 -3.47
CA ALA A 74 -8.83 -33.77 -4.23
C ALA A 74 -8.43 -33.89 -5.70
N SER A 75 -9.42 -33.90 -6.59
CA SER A 75 -9.20 -33.42 -7.95
C SER A 75 -8.34 -32.16 -7.83
N GLU A 76 -7.06 -32.25 -8.24
CA GLU A 76 -6.09 -31.15 -8.18
C GLU A 76 -6.45 -30.11 -9.24
N GLU A 77 -7.66 -29.56 -9.13
CA GLU A 77 -8.06 -28.41 -9.88
C GLU A 77 -7.12 -27.28 -9.48
N PRO A 78 -6.48 -26.61 -10.45
CA PRO A 78 -5.53 -25.58 -10.11
C PRO A 78 -6.27 -24.51 -9.31
N ILE A 79 -5.75 -24.15 -8.13
CA ILE A 79 -6.24 -23.05 -7.26
C ILE A 79 -6.49 -21.75 -8.05
N SER A 80 -5.88 -21.67 -9.22
CA SER A 80 -6.02 -20.60 -10.17
C SER A 80 -7.38 -20.48 -10.86
N THR A 81 -8.15 -21.55 -11.00
CA THR A 81 -9.42 -21.55 -11.74
C THR A 81 -10.58 -22.05 -10.88
N SER A 82 -10.29 -22.60 -9.70
CA SER A 82 -11.31 -23.06 -8.75
C SER A 82 -11.97 -21.89 -8.01
N PHE A 83 -13.30 -21.81 -8.04
CA PHE A 83 -14.12 -20.92 -7.20
C PHE A 83 -14.69 -21.64 -5.96
N VAL A 84 -14.09 -22.78 -5.60
CA VAL A 84 -14.53 -23.59 -4.46
C VAL A 84 -14.42 -22.77 -3.18
N GLY A 85 -15.51 -22.70 -2.41
CA GLY A 85 -15.55 -21.93 -1.16
C GLY A 85 -15.89 -20.44 -1.33
N ALA A 86 -16.13 -19.94 -2.55
CA ALA A 86 -16.55 -18.56 -2.76
C ALA A 86 -17.97 -18.33 -2.19
N SER A 87 -18.13 -17.27 -1.38
CA SER A 87 -19.40 -16.86 -0.78
C SER A 87 -20.14 -17.95 0.04
N VAL A 88 -19.42 -18.96 0.55
CA VAL A 88 -20.01 -20.02 1.37
C VAL A 88 -20.37 -19.53 2.78
N GLU A 89 -19.50 -18.71 3.37
CA GLU A 89 -19.63 -18.26 4.75
C GLU A 89 -19.04 -16.85 4.91
N PRO A 90 -19.70 -15.94 5.67
CA PRO A 90 -19.11 -14.66 6.03
C PRO A 90 -17.88 -14.83 6.94
N PHE A 91 -17.08 -13.77 7.08
CA PHE A 91 -16.04 -13.74 8.11
C PHE A 91 -16.67 -13.70 9.52
N PRO A 92 -15.95 -14.17 10.55
CA PRO A 92 -16.39 -14.04 11.93
C PRO A 92 -16.74 -12.59 12.29
N ALA A 93 -17.74 -12.41 13.16
CA ALA A 93 -18.26 -11.08 13.49
C ALA A 93 -17.16 -10.12 14.02
N GLU A 94 -16.19 -10.64 14.77
CA GLU A 94 -15.05 -9.86 15.27
C GLU A 94 -14.19 -9.28 14.12
N VAL A 95 -13.93 -10.09 13.10
CA VAL A 95 -13.17 -9.68 11.91
C VAL A 95 -13.98 -8.67 11.11
N ALA A 96 -15.26 -8.96 10.88
CA ALA A 96 -16.19 -8.10 10.16
C ALA A 96 -16.29 -6.72 10.80
N GLN A 97 -16.35 -6.66 12.14
CA GLN A 97 -16.37 -5.41 12.90
C GLN A 97 -15.08 -4.59 12.70
N VAL A 98 -13.91 -5.23 12.65
CA VAL A 98 -12.64 -4.53 12.40
C VAL A 98 -12.55 -4.01 10.96
N LEU A 99 -13.03 -4.79 9.98
CA LEU A 99 -12.98 -4.41 8.56
C LEU A 99 -13.92 -3.25 8.22
N MET A 100 -15.10 -3.24 8.85
CA MET A 100 -16.14 -2.21 8.67
C MET A 100 -16.02 -1.04 9.66
N ALA A 101 -14.98 -1.02 10.51
CA ALA A 101 -14.76 0.08 11.44
C ALA A 101 -14.48 1.40 10.70
N GLU A 102 -15.00 2.49 11.24
CA GLU A 102 -14.76 3.85 10.75
C GLU A 102 -13.25 4.17 10.71
N ILE A 103 -12.84 4.92 9.69
CA ILE A 103 -11.44 5.31 9.53
C ILE A 103 -11.13 6.54 10.38
N ASN A 104 -9.90 6.60 10.89
CA ASN A 104 -9.42 7.82 11.52
C ASN A 104 -9.16 8.89 10.44
N GLU A 105 -9.88 10.01 10.52
CA GLU A 105 -9.76 11.15 9.62
C GLU A 105 -8.33 11.74 9.56
N ASP A 106 -7.56 11.62 10.64
CA ASP A 106 -6.19 12.15 10.68
C ASP A 106 -5.22 11.32 9.83
N ASP A 107 -5.55 10.06 9.56
CA ASP A 107 -4.77 9.16 8.69
C ASP A 107 -5.08 9.34 7.20
N VAL A 108 -6.14 10.08 6.86
CA VAL A 108 -6.54 10.33 5.47
C VAL A 108 -5.66 11.42 4.86
N GLU A 109 -5.09 11.15 3.70
CA GLU A 109 -4.28 12.09 2.94
C GLU A 109 -5.04 12.59 1.70
N ILE A 110 -4.66 13.77 1.21
CA ILE A 110 -5.24 14.37 0.01
C ILE A 110 -4.14 14.61 -1.03
N LYS A 111 -4.38 14.17 -2.27
CA LYS A 111 -3.52 14.54 -3.39
C LYS A 111 -3.75 16.00 -3.79
N PRO A 112 -2.78 16.65 -4.46
CA PRO A 112 -2.99 17.98 -5.04
C PRO A 112 -4.21 18.08 -5.96
N ASP A 113 -4.56 16.98 -6.64
CA ASP A 113 -5.75 16.85 -7.49
C ASP A 113 -7.08 16.85 -6.71
N GLY A 114 -7.03 16.76 -5.38
CA GLY A 114 -8.20 16.70 -4.51
C GLY A 114 -8.75 15.29 -4.28
N LEU A 115 -8.03 14.24 -4.69
CA LEU A 115 -8.40 12.85 -4.39
C LEU A 115 -7.98 12.51 -2.95
N LEU A 116 -8.93 12.10 -2.12
CA LEU A 116 -8.67 11.54 -0.80
C LEU A 116 -8.17 10.09 -0.94
N TYR A 117 -7.19 9.71 -0.13
CA TYR A 117 -6.72 8.33 -0.06
C TYR A 117 -6.19 8.01 1.33
N LEU A 118 -6.27 6.74 1.69
CA LEU A 118 -5.63 6.19 2.88
C LEU A 118 -4.27 5.58 2.46
N PRO A 119 -3.16 5.87 3.16
CA PRO A 119 -1.86 5.27 2.85
C PRO A 119 -1.87 3.74 2.95
N GLU A 120 -1.10 3.05 2.10
CA GLU A 120 -1.09 1.57 2.01
C GLU A 120 -0.77 0.90 3.35
N ILE A 121 0.12 1.49 4.15
CA ILE A 121 0.50 0.96 5.45
C ILE A 121 -0.71 0.83 6.41
N LYS A 122 -1.71 1.70 6.28
CA LYS A 122 -2.91 1.67 7.13
C LYS A 122 -3.81 0.48 6.77
N TYR A 123 -3.99 0.19 5.49
CA TYR A 123 -4.67 -1.02 5.05
C TYR A 123 -3.99 -2.28 5.59
N ARG A 124 -2.66 -2.37 5.51
CA ARG A 124 -1.91 -3.51 6.07
C ARG A 124 -2.10 -3.67 7.57
N ARG A 125 -2.17 -2.56 8.32
CA ARG A 125 -2.45 -2.59 9.76
C ARG A 125 -3.86 -3.08 10.06
N ILE A 126 -4.86 -2.65 9.28
CA ILE A 126 -6.25 -3.13 9.41
C ILE A 126 -6.31 -4.62 9.12
N LEU A 127 -5.67 -5.10 8.04
CA LEU A 127 -5.61 -6.53 7.72
C LEU A 127 -4.88 -7.35 8.80
N ASN A 128 -3.76 -6.84 9.33
CA ASN A 128 -3.06 -7.50 10.43
C ASN A 128 -3.89 -7.52 11.72
N LYS A 129 -4.68 -6.47 11.98
CA LYS A 129 -5.60 -6.43 13.12
C LYS A 129 -6.78 -7.40 12.94
N ALA A 130 -7.31 -7.51 11.72
CA ALA A 130 -8.47 -8.33 11.41
C ALA A 130 -8.11 -9.83 11.29
N PHE A 131 -7.02 -10.16 10.60
CA PHE A 131 -6.66 -11.54 10.25
C PHE A 131 -5.40 -12.05 10.95
N GLY A 132 -4.63 -11.17 11.59
CA GLY A 132 -3.29 -11.50 12.10
C GLY A 132 -2.21 -11.45 11.00
N PRO A 133 -0.93 -11.25 11.39
CA PRO A 133 0.19 -11.39 10.46
C PRO A 133 0.24 -12.83 9.92
N GLY A 134 0.33 -12.99 8.60
CA GLY A 134 0.28 -14.30 7.93
C GLY A 134 -1.13 -14.82 7.65
N GLY A 135 -2.17 -14.20 8.19
CA GLY A 135 -3.58 -14.54 7.91
C GLY A 135 -4.11 -13.99 6.59
N TRP A 136 -3.31 -13.26 5.82
CA TRP A 136 -3.68 -12.72 4.51
C TRP A 136 -2.47 -12.64 3.59
N ALA A 137 -2.72 -12.71 2.28
CA ALA A 137 -1.67 -12.68 1.26
C ALA A 137 -2.16 -12.06 -0.05
N MET A 138 -1.29 -11.29 -0.69
CA MET A 138 -1.45 -10.89 -2.08
C MET A 138 -0.74 -11.87 -2.98
N VAL A 139 -1.49 -12.49 -3.89
CA VAL A 139 -0.98 -13.51 -4.80
C VAL A 139 -1.05 -12.97 -6.23
N PRO A 140 0.09 -12.84 -6.94
CA PRO A 140 0.06 -12.47 -8.35
C PRO A 140 -0.60 -13.59 -9.17
N ARG A 141 -1.45 -13.21 -10.12
CA ARG A 141 -2.23 -14.10 -10.97
C ARG A 141 -1.84 -13.88 -12.43
N GLY A 142 -1.59 -14.97 -13.15
CA GLY A 142 -1.32 -14.97 -14.58
C GLY A 142 -0.05 -14.20 -15.02
N PRO A 143 0.17 -14.14 -16.34
CA PRO A 143 1.24 -13.35 -16.93
C PRO A 143 0.94 -11.85 -16.81
N HIS A 144 2.00 -11.04 -16.85
CA HIS A 144 1.87 -9.59 -16.94
C HIS A 144 1.45 -9.22 -18.36
N THR A 145 0.55 -8.24 -18.49
CA THR A 145 0.16 -7.66 -19.77
C THR A 145 1.01 -6.42 -20.01
N VAL A 146 1.83 -6.46 -21.06
CA VAL A 146 2.61 -5.33 -21.54
C VAL A 146 1.77 -4.54 -22.54
N SER A 147 1.36 -3.33 -22.17
CA SER A 147 0.90 -2.32 -23.10
C SER A 147 2.09 -1.40 -23.46
N GLN A 148 2.01 -0.68 -24.57
CA GLN A 148 3.10 0.16 -25.13
C GLN A 148 3.80 1.07 -24.08
N LYS A 149 3.06 1.54 -23.06
CA LYS A 149 3.59 2.40 -21.98
C LYS A 149 3.31 1.88 -20.57
N SER A 150 2.65 0.74 -20.41
CA SER A 150 2.24 0.27 -19.08
C SER A 150 2.32 -1.24 -18.92
N LEU A 151 2.91 -1.66 -17.80
CA LEU A 151 2.89 -3.04 -17.34
C LEU A 151 1.76 -3.18 -16.33
N SER A 152 0.84 -4.11 -16.58
CA SER A 152 -0.22 -4.45 -15.63
C SER A 152 -0.17 -5.93 -15.29
N ARG A 153 -0.52 -6.26 -14.05
CA ARG A 153 -0.63 -7.64 -13.60
C ARG A 153 -1.86 -7.78 -12.73
N GLU A 154 -2.43 -8.97 -12.74
CA GLU A 154 -3.54 -9.33 -11.89
C GLU A 154 -3.01 -9.82 -10.54
N TYR A 155 -3.69 -9.41 -9.47
CA TYR A 155 -3.40 -9.83 -8.12
C TYR A 155 -4.70 -10.24 -7.45
N ALA A 156 -4.67 -11.34 -6.73
CA ALA A 156 -5.74 -11.80 -5.87
C ALA A 156 -5.36 -11.57 -4.40
N LEU A 157 -6.32 -11.15 -3.59
CA LEU A 157 -6.21 -11.10 -2.15
C LEU A 157 -6.84 -12.39 -1.58
N PHE A 158 -6.06 -13.08 -0.77
CA PHE A 158 -6.51 -14.21 0.03
C PHE A 158 -6.50 -13.82 1.51
N CYS A 159 -7.56 -14.21 2.23
CA CYS A 159 -7.71 -14.01 3.66
C CYS A 159 -8.11 -15.35 4.27
N LEU A 160 -7.34 -15.85 5.24
CA LEU A 160 -7.56 -17.14 5.91
C LEU A 160 -7.75 -18.31 4.93
N GLY A 161 -6.97 -18.33 3.85
CA GLY A 161 -7.04 -19.36 2.80
C GLY A 161 -8.19 -19.18 1.80
N ARG A 162 -9.05 -18.16 1.96
CA ARG A 162 -10.21 -17.91 1.10
C ARG A 162 -9.90 -16.84 0.05
N PHE A 163 -10.31 -17.07 -1.20
CA PHE A 163 -10.27 -16.03 -2.23
C PHE A 163 -11.25 -14.91 -1.85
N THR A 164 -10.76 -13.67 -1.82
CA THR A 164 -11.54 -12.52 -1.36
C THR A 164 -11.83 -11.53 -2.48
N ALA A 165 -10.80 -11.06 -3.17
CA ALA A 165 -10.94 -10.03 -4.20
C ALA A 165 -9.82 -10.13 -5.23
N ILE A 166 -10.04 -9.60 -6.42
CA ILE A 166 -9.07 -9.61 -7.52
C ILE A 166 -8.99 -8.26 -8.21
N ALA A 167 -7.78 -7.82 -8.52
CA ALA A 167 -7.55 -6.54 -9.18
C ALA A 167 -6.42 -6.66 -10.21
N ARG A 168 -6.69 -6.22 -11.44
CA ARG A 168 -5.68 -6.00 -12.47
C ARG A 168 -5.21 -4.55 -12.43
N VAL A 169 -3.93 -4.36 -12.12
CA VAL A 169 -3.38 -3.04 -11.83
C VAL A 169 -1.95 -2.88 -12.31
N LYS A 170 -1.52 -1.62 -12.40
CA LYS A 170 -0.13 -1.26 -12.65
C LYS A 170 0.70 -1.19 -11.37
N SER A 171 0.23 -0.52 -10.33
CA SER A 171 1.06 -0.21 -9.14
C SER A 171 0.39 -0.38 -7.78
N ASN A 172 -0.94 -0.52 -7.70
CA ASN A 172 -1.64 -0.62 -6.42
C ASN A 172 -2.83 -1.57 -6.49
N ALA A 173 -2.61 -2.82 -6.08
CA ALA A 173 -3.64 -3.85 -6.03
C ALA A 173 -4.31 -3.91 -4.67
N LEU A 174 -3.54 -3.70 -3.59
CA LEU A 174 -4.02 -3.93 -2.22
C LEU A 174 -5.25 -3.09 -1.90
N MET A 175 -5.19 -1.77 -2.15
CA MET A 175 -6.30 -0.88 -1.83
C MET A 175 -7.55 -1.20 -2.64
N ARG A 176 -7.38 -1.67 -3.89
CA ARG A 176 -8.51 -2.05 -4.74
C ARG A 176 -9.20 -3.31 -4.22
N CYS A 177 -8.42 -4.33 -3.84
CA CYS A 177 -8.96 -5.54 -3.22
C CYS A 177 -9.60 -5.25 -1.85
N CYS A 178 -9.00 -4.35 -1.06
CA CYS A 178 -9.51 -4.00 0.27
C CYS A 178 -10.84 -3.23 0.23
N LYS A 179 -11.17 -2.59 -0.89
CA LYS A 179 -12.47 -1.93 -1.07
C LYS A 179 -13.61 -2.95 -1.00
N ASP A 180 -13.44 -4.12 -1.62
CA ASP A 180 -14.46 -5.18 -1.63
C ASP A 180 -14.66 -5.79 -0.23
N LEU A 181 -13.68 -5.64 0.66
CA LEU A 181 -13.77 -6.01 2.09
C LEU A 181 -14.50 -4.97 2.95
N GLY A 182 -14.88 -3.81 2.39
CA GLY A 182 -15.51 -2.71 3.12
C GLY A 182 -14.53 -1.73 3.79
N ILE A 183 -13.22 -1.98 3.71
CA ILE A 183 -12.21 -1.14 4.36
C ILE A 183 -12.20 0.26 3.72
N ALA A 184 -12.34 1.29 4.55
CA ALA A 184 -12.27 2.70 4.15
C ALA A 184 -13.29 3.12 3.08
N SER A 185 -14.41 2.39 2.96
CA SER A 185 -15.44 2.60 1.94
C SER A 185 -15.98 4.04 1.88
N GLU A 186 -15.98 4.74 3.02
CA GLU A 186 -16.30 6.17 3.17
C GLU A 186 -15.50 7.11 2.26
N LEU A 187 -14.24 6.77 1.93
CA LEU A 187 -13.39 7.60 1.05
C LEU A 187 -13.93 7.71 -0.38
N TRP A 188 -14.85 6.82 -0.76
CA TRP A 188 -15.52 6.82 -2.04
C TRP A 188 -16.93 7.43 -2.00
N ASP A 189 -17.43 7.82 -0.82
CA ASP A 189 -18.71 8.53 -0.69
C ASP A 189 -18.52 10.02 -1.01
N PRO A 190 -19.22 10.56 -2.05
CA PRO A 190 -19.14 11.98 -2.37
C PRO A 190 -19.60 12.91 -1.25
N VAL A 191 -20.45 12.46 -0.32
CA VAL A 191 -20.88 13.25 0.85
C VAL A 191 -19.70 13.40 1.82
N PHE A 192 -19.13 12.27 2.26
CA PHE A 192 -17.92 12.26 3.10
C PHE A 192 -16.79 13.09 2.49
N VAL A 193 -16.53 12.95 1.18
CA VAL A 193 -15.46 13.70 0.50
C VAL A 193 -15.69 15.21 0.55
N ARG A 194 -16.94 15.67 0.42
CA ARG A 194 -17.27 17.11 0.51
C ARG A 194 -17.09 17.62 1.92
N ASP A 195 -17.58 16.88 2.91
CA ASP A 195 -17.52 17.27 4.32
C ASP A 195 -16.09 17.22 4.87
N PHE A 196 -15.28 16.24 4.45
CA PHE A 196 -13.87 16.17 4.81
C PHE A 196 -13.09 17.36 4.22
N LYS A 197 -13.35 17.69 2.95
CA LYS A 197 -12.68 18.83 2.29
C LYS A 197 -13.03 20.16 2.92
N SER A 198 -14.29 20.37 3.32
CA SER A 198 -14.72 21.62 3.96
C SER A 198 -14.11 21.80 5.35
N ARG A 199 -13.94 20.71 6.12
CA ARG A 199 -13.41 20.75 7.49
C ARG A 199 -11.89 20.76 7.59
N LYS A 200 -11.19 20.01 6.74
CA LYS A 200 -9.76 19.68 6.92
C LYS A 200 -8.87 20.10 5.76
N CYS A 201 -9.41 20.66 4.67
CA CYS A 201 -8.63 20.97 3.47
C CYS A 201 -8.77 22.44 3.06
N THR A 202 -7.70 22.97 2.45
CA THR A 202 -7.68 24.29 1.82
C THR A 202 -7.34 24.17 0.35
N GLN A 203 -8.02 24.97 -0.46
CA GLN A 203 -7.75 25.07 -1.89
C GLN A 203 -6.79 26.23 -2.13
N VAL A 204 -5.60 25.93 -2.62
CA VAL A 204 -4.55 26.89 -2.94
C VAL A 204 -4.50 27.11 -4.44
N TRP A 205 -4.64 28.36 -4.87
CA TRP A 205 -4.57 28.75 -6.27
C TRP A 205 -3.14 29.11 -6.65
N GLY A 206 -2.63 28.51 -7.74
CA GLY A 206 -1.30 28.83 -8.25
C GLY A 206 -1.28 30.19 -8.98
N THR A 207 -0.28 31.02 -8.69
CA THR A 207 0.05 32.20 -9.51
C THR A 207 1.20 31.86 -10.44
N ASN A 208 1.08 32.21 -11.72
CA ASN A 208 2.22 32.11 -12.64
C ASN A 208 3.28 33.17 -12.30
N ASN A 209 4.52 32.95 -12.78
CA ASN A 209 5.62 33.94 -12.67
C ASN A 209 5.26 35.32 -13.25
N SER A 210 4.23 35.40 -14.10
CA SER A 210 3.73 36.63 -14.71
C SER A 210 2.67 37.38 -13.88
N GLY A 211 2.45 37.00 -12.61
CA GLY A 211 1.48 37.65 -11.70
C GLY A 211 0.01 37.39 -12.01
N GLN A 212 -0.30 36.71 -13.12
CA GLN A 212 -1.67 36.25 -13.41
C GLN A 212 -2.01 35.02 -12.55
N LYS A 213 -3.15 35.10 -11.85
CA LYS A 213 -3.75 33.95 -11.15
C LYS A 213 -4.08 32.89 -12.20
N ASN A 214 -3.41 31.75 -12.14
CA ASN A 214 -3.64 30.66 -13.08
C ASN A 214 -4.80 29.79 -12.59
N LYS A 215 -5.52 29.14 -13.50
CA LYS A 215 -6.70 28.29 -13.17
C LYS A 215 -6.34 26.99 -12.42
N SER A 216 -5.07 26.68 -12.18
CA SER A 216 -4.67 25.49 -11.43
C SER A 216 -4.86 25.72 -9.93
N SER A 217 -5.90 25.09 -9.39
CA SER A 217 -6.08 24.96 -7.96
C SER A 217 -5.48 23.64 -7.49
N SER A 218 -4.82 23.68 -6.34
CA SER A 218 -4.24 22.52 -5.67
C SER A 218 -4.87 22.38 -4.29
N TRP A 219 -5.12 21.15 -3.86
CA TRP A 219 -5.64 20.87 -2.53
C TRP A 219 -4.50 20.57 -1.57
N LYS A 220 -4.62 21.10 -0.34
CA LYS A 220 -3.73 20.80 0.78
C LYS A 220 -4.54 20.47 2.02
N LYS A 221 -4.14 19.42 2.74
CA LYS A 221 -4.62 19.14 4.10
C LYS A 221 -4.06 20.24 5.02
N GLN A 222 -4.91 20.78 5.89
CA GLN A 222 -4.53 21.78 6.89
C GLN A 222 -3.60 21.18 7.94
#